data_AF-A0A7X1N5N0-F1
#
_entry.id   AF-A0A7X1N5N0-F1
#
_cell.length_a   1.000
_cell.length_b   1.000
_cell.length_c   1.000
_cell.angle_alpha   90.00
_cell.angle_beta   90.00
_cell.angle_gamma   90.00
#
_symmetry.space_group_name_H-M   'P 1'
#
loop_
_entity.id
_entity.type
_entity.pdbx_description
1 polymer ?
#
loop_
_entity_poly.entity_id
_entity_poly.type
_entity_poly.pdbx_seq_one_letter_code
_entity_poly.pdbx_strand_id
1 'polypeptide(L)'
;MNDKVYNVLFLCTGNSARSILAEVQLNALGGGRFKGYSAGSHPKGKINPLTLKLLQQMRIPTEGLRSKSWDEFATPEAPVMDFVFTVCDAAAGEQCPVWPGQPVTAHWGVPDPAAVEGSDDTKMRAFKDAAATLRKRIELFKSLPLASLDRLAIKKEVTDIGKSVP
;
A
#
# COMPACT_ATOMS: atom_id res chain seq x y z
N MET A 1 -9.64 25.48 5.32
CA MET A 1 -9.46 24.04 5.59
C MET A 1 -8.40 23.56 4.62
N ASN A 2 -7.46 22.71 5.04
CA ASN A 2 -6.37 22.33 4.14
C ASN A 2 -6.91 21.28 3.16
N ASP A 3 -7.31 21.72 1.97
CA ASP A 3 -7.98 20.93 0.93
C ASP A 3 -7.05 19.96 0.19
N LYS A 4 -5.87 19.69 0.77
CA LYS A 4 -4.86 18.83 0.16
C LYS A 4 -5.25 17.35 0.30
N VAL A 5 -5.38 16.68 -0.85
CA VAL A 5 -5.43 15.22 -0.94
C VAL A 5 -4.01 14.69 -1.00
N TYR A 6 -3.66 13.77 -0.10
CA TYR A 6 -2.34 13.14 -0.09
C TYR A 6 -2.32 11.90 -0.97
N ASN A 7 -1.41 11.88 -1.95
CA ASN A 7 -1.22 10.72 -2.83
C ASN A 7 -0.24 9.72 -2.19
N VAL A 8 -0.67 8.46 -2.09
CA VAL A 8 0.09 7.40 -1.42
C VAL A 8 0.24 6.21 -2.36
N LEU A 9 1.48 5.84 -2.66
CA LEU A 9 1.81 4.68 -3.49
C LEU A 9 2.29 3.50 -2.64
N PHE A 10 1.58 2.38 -2.72
CA PHE A 10 2.00 1.12 -2.10
C PHE A 10 2.73 0.23 -3.10
N LEU A 11 3.94 -0.21 -2.74
CA LEU A 11 4.81 -1.01 -3.59
C LEU A 11 4.99 -2.42 -3.03
N CYS A 12 4.78 -3.43 -3.87
CA CYS A 12 5.27 -4.77 -3.60
C CYS A 12 5.83 -5.38 -4.89
N THR A 13 6.50 -6.53 -4.83
CA THR A 13 7.12 -7.12 -6.03
C THR A 13 6.10 -7.36 -7.15
N GLY A 14 5.01 -8.07 -6.85
CA GLY A 14 4.10 -8.57 -7.89
C GLY A 14 2.86 -7.73 -8.20
N ASN A 15 2.58 -6.66 -7.43
CA ASN A 15 1.31 -5.91 -7.45
C ASN A 15 0.06 -6.78 -7.65
N SER A 16 -0.11 -7.76 -6.76
CA SER A 16 -1.12 -8.83 -6.92
C SER A 16 -1.90 -9.13 -5.63
N ALA A 17 -1.32 -8.84 -4.46
CA ALA A 17 -1.96 -9.06 -3.15
C ALA A 17 -1.78 -7.86 -2.21
N ARG A 18 -0.67 -7.81 -1.47
CA ARG A 18 -0.42 -6.82 -0.40
C ARG A 18 -0.64 -5.36 -0.82
N SER A 19 -0.03 -4.91 -1.92
CA SER A 19 -0.17 -3.51 -2.34
C SER A 19 -1.57 -3.17 -2.85
N ILE A 20 -2.28 -4.12 -3.49
CA ILE A 20 -3.70 -3.96 -3.87
C ILE A 20 -4.57 -3.85 -2.61
N LEU A 21 -4.36 -4.72 -1.62
CA LEU A 21 -5.07 -4.66 -0.34
C LEU A 21 -4.83 -3.33 0.41
N ALA A 22 -3.64 -2.74 0.29
CA ALA A 22 -3.33 -1.46 0.90
C ALA A 22 -4.00 -0.29 0.16
N GLU A 23 -3.94 -0.26 -1.17
CA GLU A 23 -4.58 0.76 -2.02
C GLU A 23 -6.07 0.88 -1.71
N VAL A 24 -6.80 -0.23 -1.78
CA VAL A 24 -8.25 -0.23 -1.61
C VAL A 24 -8.68 0.13 -0.19
N GLN A 25 -7.93 -0.33 0.81
CA GLN A 25 -8.22 0.02 2.20
C GLN A 25 -7.96 1.49 2.48
N LEU A 26 -6.88 2.07 1.96
CA LEU A 26 -6.64 3.50 2.11
C LEU A 26 -7.74 4.31 1.40
N ASN A 27 -8.13 3.92 0.19
CA ASN A 27 -9.20 4.60 -0.54
C ASN A 27 -10.56 4.52 0.19
N ALA A 28 -10.88 3.37 0.79
CA ALA A 28 -12.09 3.20 1.58
C ALA A 28 -12.06 3.98 2.91
N LEU A 29 -10.90 4.07 3.56
CA LEU A 29 -10.74 4.64 4.90
C LEU A 29 -10.32 6.11 4.91
N GLY A 30 -9.82 6.63 3.79
CA GLY A 30 -9.14 7.91 3.67
C GLY A 30 -10.07 9.13 3.70
N GLY A 31 -11.38 8.93 3.51
CA GLY A 31 -12.39 9.99 3.67
C GLY A 31 -12.12 11.23 2.83
N GLY A 32 -11.61 11.05 1.61
CA GLY A 32 -11.25 12.16 0.70
C GLY A 32 -9.93 12.88 1.01
N ARG A 33 -9.30 12.62 2.17
CA ARG A 33 -7.98 13.20 2.53
C ARG A 33 -6.81 12.48 1.87
N PHE A 34 -7.02 11.24 1.45
CA PHE A 34 -5.99 10.38 0.87
C PHE A 34 -6.47 9.76 -0.43
N LYS A 35 -5.54 9.62 -1.37
CA LYS A 35 -5.71 8.83 -2.57
C LYS A 35 -4.63 7.75 -2.62
N GLY A 36 -5.06 6.50 -2.51
CA GLY A 36 -4.20 5.33 -2.61
C GLY A 36 -4.00 4.88 -4.04
N TYR A 37 -2.76 4.48 -4.34
CA TYR A 37 -2.31 3.82 -5.54
C TYR A 37 -1.48 2.59 -5.16
N SER A 38 -1.36 1.63 -6.07
CA SER A 38 -0.42 0.52 -5.90
C SER A 38 0.31 0.21 -7.20
N ALA A 39 1.52 -0.33 -7.05
CA ALA A 39 2.29 -0.85 -8.15
C ALA A 39 3.25 -1.93 -7.68
N GLY A 40 4.05 -2.44 -8.60
CA GLY A 40 5.12 -3.35 -8.27
C GLY A 40 6.28 -3.30 -9.23
N SER A 41 7.42 -3.78 -8.76
CA SER A 41 8.66 -3.78 -9.54
C SER A 41 8.68 -4.85 -10.61
N HIS A 42 8.03 -5.98 -10.35
CA HIS A 42 7.88 -7.12 -11.26
C HIS A 42 6.40 -7.54 -11.29
N PRO A 43 5.50 -6.69 -11.81
CA PRO A 43 4.06 -6.92 -11.73
C PRO A 43 3.68 -8.25 -12.38
N LYS A 44 2.82 -9.03 -11.73
CA LYS A 44 2.38 -10.33 -12.25
C LYS A 44 1.44 -10.22 -13.45
N GLY A 45 1.00 -9.01 -13.82
CA GLY A 45 -0.01 -8.76 -14.86
C GLY A 45 -1.44 -9.14 -14.45
N LYS A 46 -1.62 -9.84 -13.32
CA LYS A 46 -2.93 -10.20 -12.77
C LYS A 46 -2.96 -10.11 -11.23
N ILE A 47 -4.13 -9.75 -10.73
CA ILE A 47 -4.41 -9.74 -9.28
C ILE A 47 -4.62 -11.19 -8.82
N ASN A 48 -4.14 -11.51 -7.63
CA ASN A 48 -4.32 -12.85 -7.05
C ASN A 48 -5.82 -13.10 -6.81
N PRO A 49 -6.38 -14.25 -7.22
CA PRO A 49 -7.80 -14.55 -7.03
C PRO A 49 -8.27 -14.47 -5.57
N LEU A 50 -7.42 -14.83 -4.60
CA LEU A 50 -7.77 -14.73 -3.18
C LEU A 50 -7.85 -13.28 -2.70
N THR A 51 -7.08 -12.37 -3.29
CA THR A 51 -7.24 -10.92 -3.07
C THR A 51 -8.63 -10.48 -3.49
N LEU A 52 -9.04 -10.81 -4.72
CA LEU A 52 -10.35 -10.43 -5.25
C LEU A 52 -11.48 -11.05 -4.43
N LYS A 53 -11.38 -12.33 -4.07
CA LYS A 53 -12.34 -13.03 -3.21
C LYS A 53 -12.47 -12.35 -1.84
N LEU A 54 -11.36 -11.95 -1.21
CA LEU A 54 -11.38 -11.25 0.07
C LEU A 54 -12.02 -9.86 -0.07
N LEU A 55 -11.69 -9.10 -1.11
CA LEU A 55 -12.29 -7.78 -1.34
C LEU A 55 -13.80 -7.86 -1.56
N GLN A 56 -14.26 -8.87 -2.29
CA GLN A 56 -15.69 -9.16 -2.46
C GLN A 56 -16.36 -9.49 -1.11
N GLN A 57 -15.73 -10.30 -0.26
CA GLN A 57 -16.23 -10.59 1.10
C GLN A 57 -16.31 -9.32 1.97
N MET A 58 -15.36 -8.40 1.81
CA MET A 58 -15.34 -7.10 2.48
C MET A 58 -16.30 -6.08 1.86
N ARG A 59 -16.99 -6.42 0.76
CA ARG A 59 -17.85 -5.53 -0.03
C ARG A 59 -17.12 -4.28 -0.52
N ILE A 60 -15.84 -4.43 -0.87
CA ILE A 60 -15.02 -3.37 -1.43
C ILE A 60 -15.06 -3.48 -2.96
N PRO A 61 -15.39 -2.40 -3.69
CA PRO A 61 -15.36 -2.36 -5.16
C PRO A 61 -13.98 -2.76 -5.71
N THR A 62 -13.96 -3.51 -6.81
CA THR A 62 -12.73 -3.99 -7.47
C THR A 62 -12.52 -3.40 -8.87
N GLU A 63 -13.45 -2.55 -9.31
CA GLU A 63 -13.44 -1.92 -10.61
C GLU A 63 -12.19 -1.06 -10.78
N GLY A 64 -11.51 -1.20 -11.93
CA GLY A 64 -10.28 -0.45 -12.23
C GLY A 64 -9.02 -0.95 -11.53
N LEU A 65 -9.11 -1.94 -10.63
CA LEU A 65 -7.93 -2.57 -10.05
C LEU A 65 -7.19 -3.39 -11.11
N ARG A 66 -5.86 -3.22 -11.18
CA ARG A 66 -4.98 -3.99 -12.06
C ARG A 66 -3.58 -4.11 -11.48
N SER A 67 -2.90 -5.17 -11.90
CA SER A 67 -1.47 -5.35 -11.64
C SER A 67 -0.65 -4.50 -12.63
N LYS A 68 0.24 -3.64 -12.15
CA LYS A 68 0.94 -2.65 -12.96
C LYS A 68 2.35 -2.32 -12.47
N SER A 69 3.20 -1.90 -13.40
CA SER A 69 4.58 -1.51 -13.09
C SER A 69 4.58 -0.21 -12.31
N TRP A 70 5.56 -0.08 -11.42
CA TRP A 70 5.84 1.16 -10.71
C TRP A 70 6.37 2.28 -11.62
N ASP A 71 6.80 1.94 -12.86
CA ASP A 71 7.35 2.89 -13.83
C ASP A 71 6.27 3.88 -14.29
N GLU A 72 5.01 3.46 -14.27
CA GLU A 72 3.85 4.31 -14.55
C GLU A 72 3.71 5.48 -13.58
N PHE A 73 4.36 5.40 -12.41
CA PHE A 73 4.34 6.44 -11.38
C PHE A 73 5.64 7.25 -11.31
N ALA A 74 6.63 6.91 -12.15
CA ALA A 74 7.90 7.60 -12.24
C ALA A 74 7.97 8.57 -13.44
N THR A 75 6.88 8.73 -14.20
CA THR A 75 6.82 9.66 -15.34
C THR A 75 6.43 11.08 -14.91
N PRO A 76 6.77 12.11 -15.70
CA PRO A 76 6.38 13.50 -15.40
C PRO A 76 4.86 13.74 -15.34
N GLU A 77 4.08 12.95 -16.05
CA GLU A 77 2.60 13.04 -16.13
C GLU A 77 1.91 12.24 -15.03
N ALA A 78 2.65 11.43 -14.27
CA ALA A 78 2.11 10.65 -13.18
C ALA A 78 1.64 11.56 -12.04
N PRO A 79 0.65 11.12 -11.23
CA PRO A 79 0.31 11.80 -9.99
C PRO A 79 1.55 11.96 -9.11
N VAL A 80 1.79 13.18 -8.61
CA VAL A 80 2.90 13.42 -7.69
C VAL A 80 2.57 12.76 -6.35
N MET A 81 3.45 11.85 -5.92
CA MET A 81 3.28 11.12 -4.67
C MET A 81 3.77 11.96 -3.49
N ASP A 82 2.97 12.02 -2.43
CA ASP A 82 3.41 12.54 -1.13
C ASP A 82 4.10 11.44 -0.31
N PHE A 83 3.65 10.20 -0.48
CA PHE A 83 4.11 9.04 0.27
C PHE A 83 4.33 7.83 -0.63
N VAL A 84 5.40 7.08 -0.36
CA VAL A 84 5.66 5.78 -1.01
C VAL A 84 5.99 4.74 0.07
N PHE A 85 5.18 3.69 0.16
CA PHE A 85 5.32 2.64 1.18
C PHE A 85 5.60 1.28 0.54
N THR A 86 6.75 0.68 0.87
CA THR A 86 7.06 -0.69 0.46
C THR A 86 6.45 -1.68 1.45
N VAL A 87 5.70 -2.66 0.97
CA VAL A 87 4.99 -3.63 1.82
C VAL A 87 5.54 -5.06 1.72
N CYS A 88 6.62 -5.25 0.97
CA CYS A 88 7.43 -6.46 0.98
C CYS A 88 8.92 -6.12 1.07
N ASP A 89 9.69 -7.02 1.66
CA ASP A 89 11.13 -6.82 1.90
C ASP A 89 11.91 -6.72 0.59
N ALA A 90 11.52 -7.51 -0.41
CA ALA A 90 12.10 -7.46 -1.75
C ALA A 90 11.97 -6.07 -2.38
N ALA A 91 10.77 -5.45 -2.34
CA ALA A 91 10.59 -4.11 -2.88
C ALA A 91 11.30 -3.02 -2.05
N ALA A 92 11.62 -3.28 -0.78
CA ALA A 92 12.43 -2.38 0.03
C ALA A 92 13.94 -2.45 -0.30
N GLY A 93 14.42 -3.61 -0.76
CA GLY A 93 15.82 -3.83 -1.13
C GLY A 93 16.15 -3.52 -2.60
N GLU A 94 15.14 -3.32 -3.44
CA GLU A 94 15.32 -2.95 -4.85
C GLU A 94 15.62 -1.45 -5.02
N GLN A 95 16.43 -1.12 -6.03
CA GLN A 95 16.77 0.26 -6.35
C GLN A 95 15.54 0.96 -6.94
N CYS A 96 14.77 1.62 -6.07
CA CYS A 96 13.56 2.33 -6.45
C CYS A 96 13.89 3.46 -7.45
N PRO A 97 13.01 3.74 -8.42
CA PRO A 97 13.17 4.87 -9.32
C PRO A 97 13.16 6.20 -8.53
N VAL A 98 13.73 7.24 -9.13
CA VAL A 98 13.65 8.59 -8.58
C VAL A 98 12.21 9.09 -8.76
N TRP A 99 11.48 9.17 -7.66
CA TRP A 99 10.10 9.65 -7.67
C TRP A 99 10.03 11.17 -7.84
N PRO A 100 9.18 11.68 -8.75
CA PRO A 100 8.83 13.10 -8.78
C PRO A 100 8.35 13.59 -7.40
N GLY A 101 8.75 14.79 -7.01
CA GLY A 101 8.32 15.42 -5.75
C GLY A 101 8.99 14.92 -4.46
N GLN A 102 9.89 13.92 -4.53
CA GLN A 102 10.63 13.38 -3.37
C GLN A 102 9.71 12.96 -2.20
N PRO A 103 8.80 11.99 -2.40
CA PRO A 103 7.86 11.52 -1.41
C PRO A 103 8.54 11.06 -0.12
N VAL A 104 7.82 11.15 0.99
CA VAL A 104 8.23 10.51 2.24
C VAL A 104 8.07 8.99 2.09
N THR A 105 9.16 8.27 2.25
CA THR A 105 9.17 6.81 2.10
C THR A 105 9.04 6.09 3.43
N ALA A 106 8.50 4.87 3.47
CA ALA A 106 8.60 3.98 4.63
C ALA A 106 8.50 2.52 4.21
N HIS A 107 8.96 1.62 5.07
CA HIS A 107 8.80 0.18 4.88
C HIS A 107 7.81 -0.38 5.88
N TRP A 108 6.71 -0.94 5.37
CA TRP A 108 5.63 -1.56 6.13
C TRP A 108 5.56 -3.05 5.76
N GLY A 109 6.63 -3.80 6.05
CA GLY A 109 6.74 -5.22 5.71
C GLY A 109 5.54 -6.03 6.20
N VAL A 110 4.95 -6.81 5.30
CA VAL A 110 3.88 -7.78 5.58
C VAL A 110 4.26 -9.12 4.94
N PRO A 111 4.16 -10.25 5.68
CA PRO A 111 4.39 -11.57 5.13
C PRO A 111 3.61 -11.79 3.83
N ASP A 112 4.19 -12.51 2.86
CA ASP A 112 3.49 -12.74 1.59
C ASP A 112 2.36 -13.76 1.77
N PRO A 113 1.08 -13.35 1.74
CA PRO A 113 0.00 -14.32 1.90
C PRO A 113 -0.09 -15.28 0.70
N ALA A 114 0.46 -14.92 -0.46
CA ALA A 114 0.46 -15.77 -1.64
C ALA A 114 1.53 -16.88 -1.59
N ALA A 115 2.48 -16.80 -0.66
CA ALA A 115 3.49 -17.83 -0.44
C ALA A 115 3.03 -18.90 0.57
N VAL A 116 1.88 -18.71 1.22
CA VAL A 116 1.34 -19.68 2.17
C VAL A 116 0.73 -20.87 1.43
N GLU A 117 1.17 -22.07 1.80
CA GLU A 117 0.66 -23.34 1.28
C GLU A 117 -0.36 -23.98 2.23
N GLY A 118 -1.04 -25.04 1.75
CA GLY A 118 -2.06 -25.77 2.50
C GLY A 118 -3.49 -25.54 1.98
N SER A 119 -4.46 -25.74 2.87
CA SER A 119 -5.89 -25.65 2.54
C SER A 119 -6.32 -24.25 2.15
N ASP A 120 -7.45 -24.14 1.45
CA ASP A 120 -8.04 -22.86 1.06
C ASP A 120 -8.32 -21.95 2.27
N ASP A 121 -8.71 -22.53 3.40
CA ASP A 121 -8.94 -21.79 4.64
C ASP A 121 -7.65 -21.24 5.24
N THR A 122 -6.57 -22.02 5.23
CA THR A 122 -5.25 -21.58 5.68
C THR A 122 -4.74 -20.44 4.81
N LYS A 123 -4.85 -20.58 3.50
CA LYS A 123 -4.48 -19.52 2.55
C LYS A 123 -5.32 -18.27 2.77
N MET A 124 -6.64 -18.40 2.82
CA MET A 124 -7.55 -17.27 3.05
C MET A 124 -7.28 -16.57 4.39
N ARG A 125 -6.93 -17.31 5.44
CA ARG A 125 -6.51 -16.74 6.73
C ARG A 125 -5.28 -15.85 6.57
N ALA A 126 -4.25 -16.30 5.85
CA ALA A 126 -3.06 -15.48 5.60
C ALA A 126 -3.40 -14.16 4.85
N PHE A 127 -4.32 -14.20 3.89
CA PHE A 127 -4.79 -12.98 3.22
C PHE A 127 -5.53 -12.04 4.17
N LYS A 128 -6.35 -12.56 5.08
CA LYS A 128 -7.05 -11.77 6.11
C LYS A 128 -6.06 -11.15 7.10
N ASP A 129 -5.05 -11.89 7.54
CA ASP A 129 -4.03 -11.41 8.46
C ASP A 129 -3.19 -10.28 7.83
N ALA A 130 -2.81 -10.45 6.56
CA ALA A 130 -2.14 -9.40 5.78
C ALA A 130 -3.02 -8.15 5.66
N ALA A 131 -4.31 -8.32 5.31
CA ALA A 131 -5.25 -7.21 5.20
C ALA A 131 -5.43 -6.48 6.54
N ALA A 132 -5.57 -7.20 7.64
CA ALA A 132 -5.72 -6.65 8.99
C ALA A 132 -4.48 -5.87 9.43
N THR A 133 -3.28 -6.40 9.17
CA THR A 133 -2.02 -5.72 9.47
C THR A 133 -1.91 -4.39 8.72
N LEU A 134 -2.19 -4.40 7.40
CA LEU A 134 -2.21 -3.19 6.57
C LEU A 134 -3.25 -2.19 7.05
N ARG A 135 -4.44 -2.68 7.43
CA ARG A 135 -5.53 -1.84 7.94
C ARG A 135 -5.10 -1.04 9.16
N LYS A 136 -4.53 -1.72 10.17
CA LYS A 136 -4.07 -1.07 11.41
C LYS A 136 -3.06 0.03 11.11
N ARG A 137 -2.07 -0.25 10.27
CA ARG A 137 -1.06 0.75 9.84
C ARG A 137 -1.68 1.93 9.10
N ILE A 138 -2.62 1.68 8.20
CA ILE A 138 -3.36 2.73 7.48
C ILE A 138 -4.19 3.59 8.44
N GLU A 139 -4.84 2.98 9.43
CA GLU A 139 -5.63 3.71 10.44
C GLU A 139 -4.74 4.63 11.29
N LEU A 140 -3.59 4.15 11.76
CA LEU A 140 -2.58 4.96 12.45
C LEU A 140 -2.09 6.10 11.56
N PHE A 141 -1.69 5.80 10.32
CA PHE A 141 -1.18 6.79 9.37
C PHE A 141 -2.18 7.92 9.09
N LYS A 142 -3.45 7.56 8.85
CA LYS A 142 -4.54 8.52 8.63
C LYS A 142 -4.76 9.46 9.82
N SER A 143 -4.49 8.98 11.03
CA SER A 143 -4.69 9.74 12.26
C SER A 143 -3.59 10.77 12.51
N LEU A 144 -2.48 10.71 11.78
CA LEU A 144 -1.38 11.66 11.92
C LEU A 144 -1.83 13.09 11.56
N PRO A 145 -1.42 14.11 12.34
CA PRO A 145 -1.71 15.51 12.05
C PRO A 145 -0.72 16.05 11.01
N LEU A 146 -0.77 15.51 9.78
CA LEU A 146 0.19 15.79 8.71
C LEU A 146 0.40 17.27 8.37
N ALA A 147 -0.60 18.12 8.64
CA ALA A 147 -0.50 19.57 8.39
C ALA A 147 0.33 20.31 9.44
N SER A 148 0.52 19.74 10.64
CA SER A 148 1.27 20.36 11.74
C SER A 148 2.65 19.75 11.97
N LEU A 149 2.98 18.66 11.28
CA LEU A 149 4.27 17.99 11.40
C LEU A 149 5.21 18.42 10.28
N ASP A 150 6.48 18.60 10.62
CA ASP A 150 7.51 18.77 9.60
C ASP A 150 7.84 17.42 8.90
N ARG A 151 8.59 17.50 7.79
CA ARG A 151 8.91 16.32 6.98
C ARG A 151 9.71 15.25 7.75
N LEU A 152 10.57 15.65 8.70
CA LEU A 152 11.39 14.72 9.47
C LEU A 152 10.54 13.98 10.51
N ALA A 153 9.66 14.70 11.19
CA ALA A 153 8.67 14.14 12.11
C ALA A 153 7.73 13.18 11.38
N ILE A 154 7.18 13.58 10.22
CA ILE A 154 6.34 12.69 9.39
C ILE A 154 7.11 11.43 9.02
N LYS A 155 8.36 11.56 8.53
CA LYS A 155 9.20 10.42 8.16
C LYS A 155 9.42 9.47 9.34
N LYS A 156 9.63 9.99 10.54
CA LYS A 156 9.77 9.21 11.77
C LYS A 156 8.48 8.45 12.08
N GLU A 157 7.34 9.13 12.15
CA GLU A 157 6.04 8.51 12.45
C GLU A 157 5.69 7.39 11.46
N VAL A 158 5.81 7.64 10.15
CA VAL A 158 5.50 6.60 9.16
C VAL A 158 6.47 5.42 9.19
N THR A 159 7.72 5.65 9.64
CA THR A 159 8.70 4.57 9.84
C THR A 159 8.33 3.73 11.06
N ASP A 160 7.91 4.37 12.15
CA ASP A 160 7.55 3.69 13.40
C ASP A 160 6.25 2.88 13.24
N ILE A 161 5.27 3.38 12.48
CA ILE A 161 4.09 2.61 12.06
C ILE A 161 4.47 1.33 11.32
N GLY A 162 5.55 1.35 10.53
CA GLY A 162 6.06 0.15 9.86
C GLY A 162 6.58 -0.93 10.82
N LYS A 163 7.09 -0.51 11.98
CA LYS A 163 7.68 -1.37 13.00
C LYS A 163 6.69 -1.83 14.08
N SER A 164 5.50 -1.24 14.15
CA SER A 164 4.48 -1.66 15.11
C SER A 164 4.10 -3.12 14.86
N VAL A 165 4.12 -3.93 15.91
CA VAL A 165 3.70 -5.33 15.87
C VAL A 165 2.20 -5.41 15.53
N PRO A 166 1.77 -6.35 14.68
CA PRO A 166 0.35 -6.54 14.34
C PRO A 166 -0.56 -6.75 15.55
#